data_AF-A0A401G3I9-F1
#
_entry.id   AF-A0A401G3I9-F1
#
_cell.length_a   1.000
_cell.length_b   1.000
_cell.length_c   1.000
_cell.angle_alpha   90.00
_cell.angle_beta   90.00
_cell.angle_gamma   90.00
#
_symmetry.space_group_name_H-M   'P 1'
#
loop_
_entity.id
_entity.type
_entity.pdbx_description
1 polymer ?
#
loop_
_entity_poly.entity_id
_entity_poly.type
_entity_poly.pdbx_seq_one_letter_code
_entity_poly.pdbx_strand_id
1 'polypeptide(L)'
;MNPTSAEERSGFALPIDIAMLTALITALFYTAGWAFAYRYFEKFHVGLLTLELPREYYFVYSLWVAQDNLVLMIAVLILALFFGGIILAAWRQFGQYAAIIRKALILLSPLILLAFFCISYNLGTSTANARFAEQKQTDYPDYPRIRVNLLPQKDNSDLIAVQKSLKKGCYRLLLQNRDKLFLFYSLKKAPSASLPLVIIPMTQVHSLRILPHYNSCGS
;
A
#
# COMPACT_ATOMS: atom_id res chain seq x y z
N MET A 1 12.07 -7.41 -53.21
CA MET A 1 11.69 -7.08 -51.82
C MET A 1 11.14 -8.36 -51.20
N ASN A 2 11.87 -8.98 -50.26
CA ASN A 2 11.48 -10.27 -49.69
C ASN A 2 10.39 -10.08 -48.62
N PRO A 3 9.18 -10.66 -48.79
CA PRO A 3 8.07 -10.51 -47.85
C PRO A 3 8.34 -11.15 -46.47
N THR A 4 9.30 -12.07 -46.39
CA THR A 4 9.66 -12.78 -45.15
C THR A 4 10.22 -11.86 -44.05
N SER A 5 10.82 -10.73 -44.41
CA SER A 5 11.42 -9.80 -43.42
C SER A 5 10.42 -8.91 -42.68
N ALA A 6 9.20 -8.74 -43.20
CA ALA A 6 8.17 -7.90 -42.59
C ALA A 6 7.32 -8.68 -41.56
N GLU A 7 7.07 -9.96 -41.83
CA GLU A 7 6.28 -10.85 -41.00
C GLU A 7 7.03 -11.29 -39.73
N GLU A 8 8.35 -11.45 -39.82
CA GLU A 8 9.19 -11.79 -38.67
C GLU A 8 9.33 -10.60 -37.69
N ARG A 9 9.29 -9.36 -38.20
CA ARG A 9 9.35 -8.13 -37.37
C ARG A 9 8.05 -7.85 -36.62
N SER A 10 6.90 -8.29 -37.12
CA SER A 10 5.61 -8.11 -36.43
C SER A 10 5.41 -9.10 -35.29
N GLY A 11 5.94 -10.33 -35.41
CA GLY A 11 5.84 -11.38 -34.39
C GLY A 11 6.49 -11.03 -33.05
N PHE A 12 7.66 -10.38 -33.06
CA PHE A 12 8.37 -9.97 -31.83
C PHE A 12 7.84 -8.67 -31.21
N ALA A 13 7.12 -7.87 -31.99
CA ALA A 13 6.69 -6.54 -31.55
C ALA A 13 5.50 -6.64 -30.57
N LEU A 14 4.56 -7.55 -30.81
CA LEU A 14 3.36 -7.70 -29.99
C LEU A 14 3.64 -8.12 -28.52
N PRO A 15 4.51 -9.11 -28.25
CA PRO A 15 4.86 -9.49 -26.88
C PRO A 15 5.49 -8.35 -26.07
N ILE A 16 6.33 -7.53 -26.72
CA ILE A 16 7.02 -6.41 -26.07
C ILE A 16 6.01 -5.34 -25.65
N ASP A 17 5.05 -5.00 -26.50
CA ASP A 17 4.01 -4.02 -26.16
C ASP A 17 3.16 -4.47 -24.97
N ILE A 18 2.75 -5.74 -24.98
CA ILE A 18 1.98 -6.32 -23.88
C ILE A 18 2.80 -6.25 -22.60
N ALA A 19 4.08 -6.62 -22.64
CA ALA A 19 4.96 -6.53 -21.47
C ALA A 19 5.10 -5.09 -20.95
N MET A 20 5.23 -4.09 -21.83
CA MET A 20 5.31 -2.68 -21.43
C MET A 20 4.01 -2.19 -20.79
N LEU A 21 2.85 -2.52 -21.37
CA LEU A 21 1.54 -2.15 -20.83
C LEU A 21 1.28 -2.84 -19.49
N THR A 22 1.59 -4.13 -19.38
CA THR A 22 1.51 -4.87 -18.12
C THR A 22 2.44 -4.26 -17.07
N ALA A 23 3.67 -3.88 -17.43
CA ALA A 23 4.60 -3.23 -16.50
C ALA A 23 4.06 -1.87 -16.03
N LEU A 24 3.51 -1.06 -16.93
CA LEU A 24 2.87 0.21 -16.58
C LEU A 24 1.71 0.00 -15.61
N ILE A 25 0.78 -0.89 -15.94
CA ILE A 25 -0.38 -1.20 -15.07
C ILE A 25 0.11 -1.68 -13.70
N THR A 26 1.06 -2.61 -13.67
CA THR A 26 1.65 -3.14 -12.43
C THR A 26 2.27 -2.01 -11.60
N ALA A 27 2.99 -1.08 -12.23
CA ALA A 27 3.58 0.07 -11.54
C ALA A 27 2.53 1.02 -10.96
N LEU A 28 1.41 1.24 -11.65
CA LEU A 28 0.31 2.08 -11.15
C LEU A 28 -0.39 1.46 -9.94
N PHE A 29 -0.70 0.16 -10.01
CA PHE A 29 -1.27 -0.57 -8.86
C PHE A 29 -0.30 -0.59 -7.69
N TYR A 30 0.98 -0.91 -7.94
CA TYR A 30 2.01 -0.88 -6.91
C TYR A 30 2.11 0.50 -6.25
N THR A 31 2.10 1.58 -7.04
CA THR A 31 2.15 2.97 -6.53
C THR A 31 0.95 3.29 -5.65
N ALA A 32 -0.26 2.94 -6.09
CA ALA A 32 -1.48 3.18 -5.32
C ALA A 32 -1.45 2.43 -3.98
N GLY A 33 -1.06 1.15 -4.00
CA GLY A 33 -0.97 0.32 -2.81
C GLY A 33 0.15 0.73 -1.86
N TRP A 34 1.31 1.13 -2.39
CA TRP A 34 2.41 1.69 -1.59
C TRP A 34 2.01 3.02 -0.94
N ALA A 35 1.40 3.94 -1.69
CA ALA A 35 0.91 5.21 -1.17
C ALA A 35 -0.15 5.01 -0.08
N PHE A 36 -1.05 4.05 -0.29
CA PHE A 36 -2.02 3.63 0.73
C PHE A 36 -1.30 3.19 2.01
N ALA A 37 -0.40 2.20 1.92
CA ALA A 37 0.30 1.66 3.07
C ALA A 37 1.11 2.74 3.80
N TYR A 38 1.85 3.55 3.06
CA TYR A 38 2.65 4.66 3.60
C TYR A 38 1.79 5.59 4.44
N ARG A 39 0.69 6.10 3.87
CA ARG A 39 -0.18 7.07 4.52
C ARG A 39 -1.01 6.48 5.65
N TYR A 40 -1.40 5.22 5.52
CA TYR A 40 -2.17 4.52 6.54
C TYR A 40 -1.31 4.25 7.78
N PHE A 41 -0.11 3.68 7.62
CA PHE A 41 0.78 3.36 8.75
C PHE A 41 1.46 4.59 9.37
N GLU A 42 1.62 5.68 8.61
CA GLU A 42 2.04 6.99 9.13
C GLU A 42 1.16 7.46 10.31
N LYS A 43 -0.15 7.11 10.31
CA LYS A 43 -1.08 7.47 11.41
C LYS A 43 -0.78 6.77 12.73
N PHE A 44 -0.03 5.68 12.69
CA PHE A 44 0.46 4.97 13.87
C PHE A 44 1.89 5.37 14.24
N HIS A 45 2.45 6.38 13.57
CA HIS A 45 3.83 6.82 13.71
C HIS A 45 4.86 5.71 13.42
N VAL A 46 4.52 4.76 12.52
CA VAL A 46 5.43 3.71 12.09
C VAL A 46 5.89 3.96 10.66
N GLY A 47 7.20 4.05 10.48
CA GLY A 47 7.80 4.06 9.13
C GLY A 47 7.66 2.70 8.46
N LEU A 48 7.35 2.70 7.16
CA LEU A 48 7.24 1.47 6.35
C LEU A 48 8.48 0.57 6.43
N LEU A 49 9.67 1.17 6.53
CA LEU A 49 10.94 0.44 6.66
C LEU A 49 10.99 -0.40 7.95
N THR A 50 10.35 0.07 9.02
CA THR A 50 10.32 -0.63 10.31
C THR A 50 9.36 -1.83 10.30
N LEU A 51 8.31 -1.76 9.48
CA LEU A 51 7.32 -2.84 9.35
C LEU A 51 7.83 -4.02 8.54
N GLU A 52 8.83 -3.80 7.67
CA GLU A 52 9.40 -4.81 6.75
C GLU A 52 8.32 -5.57 5.97
N LEU A 53 7.28 -4.84 5.51
CA LEU A 53 6.19 -5.45 4.75
C LEU A 53 6.74 -6.09 3.46
N PRO A 54 6.39 -7.36 3.17
CA PRO A 54 6.69 -7.98 1.89
C PRO A 54 6.10 -7.16 0.74
N ARG A 55 6.80 -7.07 -0.39
CA ARG A 55 6.39 -6.19 -1.51
C ARG A 55 5.04 -6.59 -2.11
N GLU A 56 4.68 -7.85 -1.97
CA GLU A 56 3.42 -8.44 -2.44
C GLU A 56 2.21 -7.81 -1.74
N TYR A 57 2.38 -7.34 -0.49
CA TYR A 57 1.30 -6.72 0.28
C TYR A 57 0.86 -5.39 -0.32
N TYR A 58 1.74 -4.68 -1.04
CA TYR A 58 1.35 -3.45 -1.74
C TYR A 58 0.27 -3.72 -2.79
N PHE A 59 0.28 -4.88 -3.46
CA PHE A 59 -0.81 -5.23 -4.37
C PHE A 59 -2.12 -5.49 -3.65
N VAL A 60 -2.10 -6.08 -2.45
CA VAL A 60 -3.30 -6.26 -1.62
C VAL A 60 -3.89 -4.90 -1.23
N TYR A 61 -3.06 -3.95 -0.82
CA TYR A 61 -3.52 -2.58 -0.53
C TYR A 61 -4.05 -1.88 -1.78
N SER A 62 -3.45 -2.11 -2.95
CA SER A 62 -3.95 -1.55 -4.21
C SER A 62 -5.34 -2.09 -4.58
N LEU A 63 -5.65 -3.33 -4.20
CA LEU A 63 -6.98 -3.90 -4.38
C LEU A 63 -8.00 -3.18 -3.50
N TRP A 64 -7.65 -2.82 -2.27
CA TRP A 64 -8.52 -1.99 -1.42
C TRP A 64 -8.77 -0.62 -2.02
N VAL A 65 -7.74 0.02 -2.59
CA VAL A 65 -7.90 1.28 -3.33
C VAL A 65 -8.85 1.12 -4.51
N ALA A 66 -8.72 0.01 -5.25
CA ALA A 66 -9.59 -0.29 -6.39
C ALA A 66 -11.03 -0.62 -5.98
N GLN A 67 -11.25 -1.28 -4.85
CA GLN A 67 -12.60 -1.53 -4.33
C GLN A 67 -13.32 -0.22 -3.98
N ASP A 68 -12.62 0.69 -3.30
CA ASP A 68 -13.23 1.95 -2.84
C ASP A 68 -13.37 2.98 -3.96
N ASN A 69 -12.56 2.88 -5.03
CA ASN A 69 -12.51 3.84 -6.14
C ASN A 69 -12.57 3.16 -7.52
N LEU A 70 -13.43 2.14 -7.66
CA LEU A 70 -13.47 1.26 -8.84
C LEU A 70 -13.62 2.02 -10.16
N VAL A 71 -14.54 2.97 -10.23
CA VAL A 71 -14.80 3.77 -11.44
C VAL A 71 -13.57 4.59 -11.84
N LEU A 72 -12.93 5.26 -10.87
CA LEU A 72 -11.73 6.06 -11.12
C LEU A 72 -10.54 5.20 -11.54
N MET A 73 -10.35 4.04 -10.91
CA MET A 73 -9.29 3.10 -11.28
C MET A 73 -9.50 2.56 -12.70
N ILE A 74 -10.73 2.18 -13.08
CA ILE A 74 -11.04 1.77 -14.45
C ILE A 74 -10.75 2.90 -15.44
N ALA A 75 -11.15 4.13 -15.13
CA ALA A 75 -10.88 5.28 -15.97
C ALA A 75 -9.37 5.51 -16.16
N VAL A 76 -8.57 5.43 -15.09
CA VAL A 76 -7.11 5.54 -15.15
C VAL A 76 -6.50 4.44 -16.00
N LEU A 77 -6.98 3.20 -15.89
CA LEU A 77 -6.47 2.08 -16.70
C LEU A 77 -6.81 2.24 -18.18
N ILE A 78 -8.03 2.65 -18.51
CA ILE A 78 -8.43 2.93 -19.89
C ILE A 78 -7.55 4.04 -20.48
N LEU A 79 -7.33 5.12 -19.73
CA LEU A 79 -6.45 6.21 -20.15
C LEU A 79 -5.00 5.74 -20.32
N ALA A 80 -4.48 4.94 -19.40
CA ALA A 80 -3.12 4.40 -19.48
C ALA A 80 -2.94 3.50 -20.70
N LEU A 81 -3.91 2.63 -21.00
CA LEU A 81 -3.92 1.80 -22.19
C LEU A 81 -4.04 2.63 -23.47
N PHE A 82 -4.90 3.65 -23.48
CA PHE A 82 -5.10 4.54 -24.62
C PHE A 82 -3.83 5.33 -24.94
N PHE A 83 -3.25 6.03 -23.96
CA PHE A 83 -2.02 6.79 -24.15
C PHE A 83 -0.81 5.88 -24.42
N GLY A 84 -0.71 4.75 -23.72
CA GLY A 84 0.32 3.75 -23.98
C GLY A 84 0.25 3.20 -25.41
N GLY A 85 -0.96 2.87 -25.88
CA GLY A 85 -1.22 2.42 -27.25
C GLY A 85 -0.85 3.47 -28.29
N ILE A 86 -1.20 4.74 -28.07
CA ILE A 86 -0.81 5.85 -28.96
C ILE A 86 0.72 6.00 -29.01
N ILE A 87 1.40 5.90 -27.87
CA ILE A 87 2.87 5.99 -27.81
C ILE A 87 3.52 4.86 -28.60
N LEU A 88 3.06 3.63 -28.40
CA LEU A 88 3.57 2.45 -29.11
C LEU A 88 3.27 2.53 -30.62
N ALA A 89 2.07 2.95 -31.01
CA ALA A 89 1.69 3.14 -32.42
C ALA A 89 2.54 4.23 -33.09
N ALA A 90 2.76 5.36 -32.41
CA ALA A 90 3.61 6.44 -32.89
C ALA A 90 5.08 6.02 -33.06
N TRP A 91 5.55 5.07 -32.25
CA TRP A 91 6.88 4.48 -32.39
C TRP A 91 7.01 3.56 -33.61
N ARG A 92 5.93 2.90 -34.03
CA ARG A 92 5.96 1.90 -35.11
C ARG A 92 5.76 2.46 -36.51
N GLN A 93 4.80 3.37 -36.70
CA GLN A 93 4.09 3.36 -37.99
C GLN A 93 4.02 4.66 -38.78
N PHE A 94 4.57 5.78 -38.32
CA PHE A 94 4.34 7.05 -39.00
C PHE A 94 5.58 7.53 -39.80
N GLY A 95 5.36 8.00 -41.04
CA GLY A 95 6.34 8.59 -41.97
C GLY A 95 6.80 10.02 -41.62
N GLN A 96 7.08 10.89 -42.60
CA GLN A 96 7.69 12.21 -42.31
C GLN A 96 6.87 13.12 -41.35
N TYR A 97 5.53 13.13 -41.42
CA TYR A 97 4.67 13.87 -40.46
C TYR A 97 4.70 13.28 -39.04
N ALA A 98 5.14 12.03 -38.88
CA ALA A 98 5.40 11.42 -37.58
C ALA A 98 6.51 12.08 -36.82
N ALA A 99 7.51 12.64 -37.50
CA ALA A 99 8.74 13.01 -36.84
C ALA A 99 8.48 14.09 -35.79
N ILE A 100 7.54 15.01 -36.08
CA ILE A 100 7.11 16.06 -35.16
C ILE A 100 6.27 15.46 -34.03
N ILE A 101 5.23 14.67 -34.35
CA ILE A 101 4.34 14.06 -33.37
C ILE A 101 5.13 13.15 -32.42
N ARG A 102 6.03 12.31 -32.94
CA ARG A 102 6.91 11.42 -32.18
C ARG A 102 7.82 12.20 -31.24
N LYS A 103 8.45 13.29 -31.70
CA LYS A 103 9.26 14.16 -30.82
C LYS A 103 8.41 14.76 -29.70
N ALA A 104 7.22 15.27 -30.04
CA ALA A 104 6.30 15.82 -29.05
C ALA A 104 5.86 14.75 -28.04
N LEU A 105 5.52 13.54 -28.50
CA LEU A 105 5.08 12.44 -27.66
C LEU A 105 6.19 11.93 -26.74
N ILE A 106 7.42 11.81 -27.25
CA ILE A 106 8.58 11.44 -26.43
C ILE A 106 8.83 12.51 -25.37
N LEU A 107 8.76 13.79 -25.73
CA LEU A 107 8.93 14.90 -24.79
C LEU A 107 7.81 14.95 -23.73
N LEU A 108 6.57 14.62 -24.11
CA LEU A 108 5.41 14.59 -23.21
C LEU A 108 5.30 13.31 -22.38
N SER A 109 5.91 12.20 -22.82
CA SER A 109 5.85 10.91 -22.13
C SER A 109 6.23 10.95 -20.64
N PRO A 110 7.31 11.62 -20.19
CA PRO A 110 7.59 11.72 -18.75
C PRO A 110 6.52 12.50 -17.99
N LEU A 111 5.91 13.51 -18.61
CA LEU A 111 4.82 14.29 -18.01
C LEU A 111 3.56 13.43 -17.84
N ILE A 112 3.23 12.62 -18.85
CA ILE A 112 2.10 11.68 -18.81
C ILE A 112 2.33 10.61 -17.74
N LEU A 113 3.53 10.03 -17.69
CA LEU A 113 3.88 9.05 -16.65
C LEU A 113 3.82 9.65 -15.24
N LEU A 114 4.32 10.87 -15.06
CA LEU A 114 4.23 11.60 -13.81
C LEU A 114 2.77 11.89 -13.44
N ALA A 115 1.92 12.25 -14.40
CA ALA A 115 0.51 12.47 -14.17
C ALA A 115 -0.19 11.19 -13.67
N PHE A 116 0.04 10.05 -14.33
CA PHE A 116 -0.49 8.76 -13.87
C PHE A 116 0.02 8.40 -12.48
N PHE A 117 1.32 8.59 -12.22
CA PHE A 117 1.90 8.37 -10.90
C PHE A 117 1.21 9.22 -9.83
N CYS A 118 1.04 10.52 -10.07
CA CYS A 118 0.37 11.44 -9.15
C CYS A 118 -1.08 11.04 -8.90
N ILE A 119 -1.82 10.64 -9.93
CA ILE A 119 -3.21 10.19 -9.80
C ILE A 119 -3.27 8.93 -8.93
N SER A 120 -2.48 7.89 -9.25
CA SER A 120 -2.43 6.65 -8.46
C SER A 120 -2.00 6.88 -7.01
N TYR A 121 -1.00 7.75 -6.79
CA TYR A 121 -0.53 8.11 -5.45
C TYR A 121 -1.62 8.83 -4.63
N ASN A 122 -2.33 9.78 -5.24
CA ASN A 122 -3.39 10.53 -4.58
C ASN A 122 -4.61 9.65 -4.28
N LEU A 123 -4.96 8.72 -5.19
CA LEU A 123 -5.99 7.71 -4.92
C LEU A 123 -5.63 6.87 -3.70
N GLY A 124 -4.42 6.31 -3.67
CA GLY A 124 -3.93 5.53 -2.52
C GLY A 124 -3.96 6.31 -1.21
N THR A 125 -3.48 7.56 -1.23
CA THR A 125 -3.48 8.47 -0.07
C THR A 125 -4.89 8.79 0.42
N SER A 126 -5.81 9.09 -0.51
CA SER A 126 -7.20 9.42 -0.19
C SER A 126 -7.90 8.23 0.47
N THR A 127 -7.80 7.04 -0.13
CA THR A 127 -8.37 5.81 0.43
C THR A 127 -7.81 5.48 1.81
N ALA A 128 -6.50 5.63 2.01
CA ALA A 128 -5.87 5.40 3.31
C ALA A 128 -6.44 6.32 4.41
N ASN A 129 -6.59 7.61 4.11
CA ASN A 129 -7.17 8.56 5.06
C ASN A 129 -8.65 8.25 5.35
N ALA A 130 -9.44 7.91 4.33
CA ALA A 130 -10.84 7.57 4.47
C ALA A 130 -11.04 6.32 5.33
N ARG A 131 -10.36 5.21 5.00
CA ARG A 131 -10.43 3.96 5.78
C ARG A 131 -9.92 4.12 7.20
N PHE A 132 -8.82 4.87 7.40
CA PHE A 132 -8.34 5.13 8.75
C PHE A 132 -9.36 5.91 9.56
N ALA A 133 -10.00 6.93 8.97
CA ALA A 133 -11.04 7.71 9.65
C ALA A 133 -12.27 6.85 9.99
N GLU A 134 -12.69 5.97 9.09
CA GLU A 134 -13.79 5.03 9.32
C GLU A 134 -13.47 4.05 10.45
N GLN A 135 -12.32 3.37 10.38
CA GLN A 135 -11.90 2.42 11.41
C GLN A 135 -11.71 3.10 12.76
N LYS A 136 -11.25 4.34 12.77
CA LYS A 136 -11.14 5.13 14.00
C LYS A 136 -12.50 5.36 14.67
N GLN A 137 -13.58 5.53 13.89
CA GLN A 137 -14.94 5.69 14.42
C GLN A 137 -15.53 4.37 14.92
N THR A 138 -15.23 3.26 14.24
CA THR A 138 -15.71 1.91 14.60
C THR A 138 -14.79 1.18 15.58
N ASP A 139 -13.83 1.90 16.16
CA ASP A 139 -12.89 1.37 17.14
C ASP A 139 -12.04 0.20 16.61
N TYR A 140 -11.54 0.33 15.39
CA TYR A 140 -10.53 -0.55 14.78
C TYR A 140 -10.94 -2.04 14.82
N PRO A 141 -12.12 -2.41 14.28
CA PRO A 141 -12.68 -3.77 14.41
C PRO A 141 -11.79 -4.84 13.78
N ASP A 142 -11.07 -4.48 12.72
CA ASP A 142 -10.19 -5.40 11.97
C ASP A 142 -8.91 -5.76 12.74
N TYR A 143 -8.61 -5.05 13.83
CA TYR A 143 -7.40 -5.26 14.62
C TYR A 143 -7.73 -6.06 15.87
N PRO A 144 -7.29 -7.32 15.96
CA PRO A 144 -7.61 -8.18 17.07
C PRO A 144 -6.93 -7.69 18.35
N ARG A 145 -7.63 -7.90 19.47
CA ARG A 145 -7.07 -7.65 20.79
C ARG A 145 -6.16 -8.77 21.20
N ILE A 146 -5.07 -8.44 21.87
CA ILE A 146 -4.13 -9.44 22.34
C ILE A 146 -3.72 -9.23 23.79
N ARG A 147 -3.44 -10.34 24.46
CA ARG A 147 -2.68 -10.39 25.72
C ARG A 147 -1.28 -10.86 25.41
N VAL A 148 -0.30 -10.10 25.89
CA VAL A 148 1.11 -10.43 25.75
C VAL A 148 1.68 -10.66 27.14
N ASN A 149 2.23 -11.85 27.36
CA ASN A 149 3.06 -12.12 28.53
C ASN A 149 4.51 -11.95 28.11
N LEU A 150 5.20 -11.00 28.74
CA LEU A 150 6.63 -10.80 28.56
C LEU A 150 7.42 -11.70 29.50
N LEU A 151 8.64 -12.08 29.08
CA LEU A 151 9.62 -12.72 29.93
C LEU A 151 9.93 -11.83 31.16
N PRO A 152 10.21 -12.42 32.33
CA PRO A 152 10.52 -11.66 33.53
C PRO A 152 11.77 -10.81 33.33
N GLN A 153 11.62 -9.48 33.40
CA GLN A 153 12.74 -8.54 33.39
C GLN A 153 13.10 -8.13 34.82
N LYS A 154 14.40 -8.04 35.10
CA LYS A 154 14.89 -7.89 36.47
C LYS A 154 14.92 -6.47 37.04
N ASP A 155 14.88 -5.39 36.25
CA ASP A 155 15.19 -4.06 36.80
C ASP A 155 14.61 -2.84 36.03
N ASN A 156 13.46 -2.96 35.36
CA ASN A 156 12.88 -1.81 34.64
C ASN A 156 11.43 -1.53 35.06
N SER A 157 11.24 -0.49 35.87
CA SER A 157 9.94 -0.04 36.40
C SER A 157 8.91 0.27 35.30
N ASP A 158 9.36 0.86 34.20
CA ASP A 158 8.49 1.27 33.09
C ASP A 158 7.98 0.05 32.32
N LEU A 159 8.85 -0.95 32.12
CA LEU A 159 8.47 -2.21 31.51
C LEU A 159 7.53 -3.03 32.39
N ILE A 160 7.64 -2.93 33.71
CA ILE A 160 6.70 -3.57 34.64
C ILE A 160 5.31 -2.92 34.53
N ALA A 161 5.23 -1.59 34.40
CA ALA A 161 3.96 -0.89 34.19
C ALA A 161 3.30 -1.28 32.86
N VAL A 162 4.09 -1.32 31.78
CA VAL A 162 3.64 -1.77 30.44
C VAL A 162 3.24 -3.25 30.46
N GLN A 163 3.98 -4.11 31.16
CA GLN A 163 3.62 -5.53 31.29
C GLN A 163 2.28 -5.70 32.00
N LYS A 164 2.00 -4.90 33.04
CA LYS A 164 0.71 -4.93 33.75
C LYS A 164 -0.44 -4.48 32.84
N SER A 165 -0.23 -3.50 31.96
CA SER A 165 -1.26 -3.06 30.99
C SER A 165 -1.46 -4.07 29.85
N LEU A 166 -0.39 -4.67 29.33
CA LEU A 166 -0.44 -5.70 28.28
C LEU A 166 -1.20 -6.95 28.75
N LYS A 167 -1.03 -7.36 30.01
CA LYS A 167 -1.77 -8.48 30.61
C LYS A 167 -3.29 -8.25 30.66
N LYS A 168 -3.75 -7.00 30.75
CA LYS A 168 -5.19 -6.68 30.72
C LYS A 168 -5.84 -7.00 29.36
N GLY A 169 -5.04 -7.02 28.28
CA GLY A 169 -5.52 -7.37 26.94
C GLY A 169 -6.22 -6.24 26.21
N CYS A 170 -5.85 -5.00 26.52
CA CYS A 170 -6.48 -3.80 25.97
C CYS A 170 -5.79 -3.26 24.71
N TYR A 171 -4.63 -3.81 24.37
CA TYR A 171 -3.88 -3.45 23.17
C TYR A 171 -4.42 -4.23 21.97
N ARG A 172 -4.40 -3.55 20.82
CA ARG A 172 -4.69 -4.15 19.53
C ARG A 172 -3.39 -4.45 18.81
N LEU A 173 -3.36 -5.59 18.13
CA LEU A 173 -2.25 -5.99 17.29
C LEU A 173 -2.33 -5.23 15.97
N LEU A 174 -1.36 -4.36 15.68
CA LEU A 174 -1.24 -3.68 14.38
C LEU A 174 -0.60 -4.60 13.35
N LEU A 175 0.58 -5.11 13.68
CA LEU A 175 1.37 -5.99 12.83
C LEU A 175 2.27 -6.88 13.70
N GLN A 176 2.53 -8.09 13.21
CA GLN A 176 3.57 -8.98 13.74
C GLN A 176 4.57 -9.28 12.64
N ASN A 177 5.85 -8.99 12.90
CA ASN A 177 6.96 -9.45 12.07
C ASN A 177 7.79 -10.49 12.87
N ARG A 178 8.81 -11.09 12.25
CA ARG A 178 9.70 -12.09 12.84
C ARG A 178 10.36 -11.59 14.12
N ASP A 179 10.76 -10.32 14.15
CA ASP A 179 11.55 -9.76 15.24
C ASP A 179 10.75 -8.90 16.20
N LYS A 180 9.60 -8.37 15.78
CA LYS A 180 8.88 -7.31 16.51
C LYS A 180 7.38 -7.49 16.45
N LEU A 181 6.74 -7.11 17.53
CA LEU A 181 5.30 -7.01 17.69
C LEU A 181 4.91 -5.54 17.82
N PHE A 182 4.04 -5.07 16.93
CA PHE A 182 3.56 -3.68 16.89
C PHE A 182 2.16 -3.62 17.48
N LEU A 183 2.03 -2.94 18.61
CA LEU A 183 0.78 -2.84 19.37
C LEU A 183 0.37 -1.39 19.51
N PHE A 184 -0.92 -1.13 19.50
CA PHE A 184 -1.43 0.20 19.80
C PHE A 184 -2.58 0.12 20.80
N TYR A 185 -2.76 1.20 21.55
CA TYR A 185 -3.84 1.33 22.51
C TYR A 185 -4.94 2.21 21.94
N SER A 186 -6.13 1.63 21.73
CA SER A 186 -7.31 2.39 21.30
C SER A 186 -8.09 2.90 22.52
N LEU A 187 -8.33 4.21 22.60
CA LEU A 187 -9.16 4.86 23.62
C LEU A 187 -10.48 5.29 22.99
N LYS A 188 -11.57 4.58 23.31
CA LYS A 188 -12.92 4.91 22.81
C LYS A 188 -13.36 6.34 23.20
N LYS A 189 -12.90 6.84 24.36
CA LYS A 189 -13.29 8.16 24.91
C LYS A 189 -12.41 9.34 24.44
N ALA A 190 -11.32 9.08 23.73
CA ALA A 190 -10.40 10.12 23.29
C ALA A 190 -9.96 9.90 21.82
N PRO A 191 -10.89 9.98 20.85
CA PRO A 191 -10.57 9.73 19.45
C PRO A 191 -9.50 10.71 18.93
N SER A 192 -9.40 11.93 19.44
CA SER A 192 -8.41 12.90 18.97
C SER A 192 -6.99 12.67 19.52
N ALA A 193 -6.80 11.76 20.48
CA ALA A 193 -5.48 11.48 21.03
C ALA A 193 -4.60 10.71 20.03
N SER A 194 -3.29 10.98 20.01
CA SER A 194 -2.32 10.18 19.27
C SER A 194 -2.41 8.72 19.73
N LEU A 195 -2.41 7.76 18.79
CA LEU A 195 -2.39 6.34 19.12
C LEU A 195 -1.01 5.96 19.64
N PRO A 196 -0.83 5.69 20.95
CA PRO A 196 0.47 5.31 21.45
C PRO A 196 0.79 3.91 20.94
N LEU A 197 1.92 3.81 20.24
CA LEU A 197 2.44 2.56 19.72
C LEU A 197 3.47 1.98 20.69
N VAL A 198 3.33 0.69 20.99
CA VAL A 198 4.28 -0.09 21.76
C VAL A 198 4.90 -1.12 20.83
N ILE A 199 6.22 -1.08 20.71
CA ILE A 199 7.01 -2.03 19.91
C ILE A 199 7.71 -2.98 20.87
N ILE A 200 7.45 -4.27 20.73
CA ILE A 200 8.01 -5.30 21.62
C ILE A 200 8.83 -6.28 20.78
N PRO A 201 10.12 -6.49 21.10
CA PRO A 201 10.90 -7.53 20.45
C PRO A 201 10.30 -8.92 20.72
N MET A 202 10.17 -9.76 19.71
CA MET A 202 9.64 -11.12 19.84
C MET A 202 10.47 -11.97 20.81
N THR A 203 11.76 -11.68 20.95
CA THR A 203 12.67 -12.30 21.94
C THR A 203 12.24 -12.08 23.39
N GLN A 204 11.43 -11.06 23.67
CA GLN A 204 10.92 -10.75 24.99
C GLN A 204 9.51 -11.30 25.24
N VAL A 205 8.85 -11.83 24.20
CA VAL A 205 7.48 -12.35 24.28
C VAL A 205 7.52 -13.82 24.70
N HIS A 206 6.99 -14.12 25.88
CA HIS A 206 6.84 -15.49 26.36
C HIS A 206 5.62 -16.18 25.72
N SER A 207 4.48 -15.48 25.66
CA SER A 207 3.27 -16.00 25.03
C SER A 207 2.39 -14.87 24.52
N LEU A 208 1.77 -15.09 23.35
CA LEU A 208 0.77 -14.19 22.76
C LEU A 208 -0.58 -14.92 22.68
N ARG A 209 -1.64 -14.27 23.16
CA ARG A 209 -3.01 -14.79 23.06
C ARG A 209 -3.91 -13.76 22.40
N ILE A 210 -4.53 -14.14 21.30
CA ILE A 210 -5.60 -13.37 20.65
C ILE A 210 -6.88 -13.55 21.46
N LEU A 211 -7.56 -12.45 21.76
CA LEU A 211 -8.81 -12.44 22.51
C LEU A 211 -10.01 -12.46 21.56
N PRO A 212 -11.12 -13.15 21.93
CA PRO A 212 -12.32 -13.25 21.09
C PRO A 212 -13.20 -11.98 21.12
N HIS A 213 -12.71 -10.87 21.66
CA HIS A 213 -13.47 -9.62 21.81
C HIS A 213 -12.83 -8.54 20.97
N TYR A 214 -13.65 -7.81 20.21
CA TYR A 214 -13.20 -6.78 19.28
C TYR A 214 -13.54 -5.35 19.71
N ASN A 215 -14.16 -5.15 20.88
CA ASN A 215 -14.57 -3.83 21.41
C ASN A 215 -13.55 -3.27 22.39
N SER A 216 -13.24 -1.97 22.36
CA SER A 216 -12.22 -1.29 23.17
C SER A 216 -12.37 -1.43 24.69
N CYS A 217 -11.26 -1.22 25.41
CA CYS A 217 -11.25 -1.25 26.87
C CYS A 217 -11.70 0.11 27.38
N GLY A 218 -12.64 0.12 28.32
CA GLY A 218 -13.22 1.33 28.86
C GLY A 218 -14.58 1.65 28.25
N SER A 219 -15.58 0.85 28.64
CA SER A 219 -16.93 1.38 28.93
C SER A 219 -16.85 2.26 30.16
#